data_AF-A0A0A6PLH4-F1
#
_entry.id   AF-A0A0A6PLH4-F1
#
_cell.length_a   1.000
_cell.length_b   1.000
_cell.length_c   1.000
_cell.angle_alpha   90.00
_cell.angle_beta   90.00
_cell.angle_gamma   90.00
#
_symmetry.space_group_name_H-M   'P 1'
#
loop_
_entity.id
_entity.type
_entity.pdbx_description
1 polymer ?
#
loop_
_entity_poly.entity_id
_entity_poly.type
_entity_poly.pdbx_seq_one_letter_code
_entity_poly.pdbx_strand_id
1 'polypeptide(L)'
;MNILKDLFLLLKNVHRIGLIVLKTLFRMMNWIFTICFIIFGLVLLVTPLNAGILLIIVGILISPPSIDFIEDKFNMTVAPSSQMIVALLSIVTIIVSYEQPLLVGLLIQNAWIESENQAEQFQGYIERAEMKKRKKAFLAMREERLAELQTLYDNGQDQSLIIQGMPYVQFDNQIAQWVESAKKRLKQERTEMALNIVPELIKAEQYGKAYQLASSLNTPELQTLVAESKQALDKEIANLRALYMKGNYDALINTELSHIESDCRVNRLVNDAKKAKDLQKINQLMKAHQYEKTIAFIEQSEHAHHPDFQKLIKKAQQQQNQVTEKKILARLKNLPSKQVKANLREYTELVRIFPDNKKYQDKLKYYKKALAKRRKLPSLLITAEEYEDKWPFTVPKGELECMPPGIVTFNVNDNIYALNDLASLLANARGYKNLEEIRNPSVDLSLFKEKGLELCEQPRRPR
;
A
#
# COMPACT_ATOMS: atom_id res chain seq x y z
N MET A 1 22.58 -30.50 -55.19
CA MET A 1 22.98 -29.06 -55.19
C MET A 1 21.85 -28.11 -54.78
N ASN A 2 20.56 -28.41 -55.04
CA ASN A 2 19.45 -27.50 -54.67
C ASN A 2 19.14 -27.44 -53.17
N ILE A 3 19.29 -28.55 -52.43
CA ILE A 3 19.02 -28.61 -50.98
C ILE A 3 19.90 -27.65 -50.17
N LEU A 4 21.15 -27.43 -50.59
CA LEU A 4 22.08 -26.53 -49.89
C LEU A 4 21.71 -25.05 -50.06
N LYS A 5 21.12 -24.67 -51.20
CA LYS A 5 20.63 -23.30 -51.45
C LYS A 5 19.38 -23.00 -50.62
N ASP A 6 18.47 -23.96 -50.50
CA ASP A 6 17.25 -23.79 -49.71
C ASP A 6 17.56 -23.70 -48.21
N LEU A 7 18.52 -24.50 -47.72
CA LEU A 7 18.99 -24.40 -46.33
C LEU A 7 19.63 -23.04 -46.04
N PHE A 8 20.43 -22.50 -46.97
CA PHE A 8 21.06 -21.19 -46.84
C PHE A 8 20.03 -20.05 -46.83
N LEU A 9 18.98 -20.14 -47.66
CA LEU A 9 17.86 -19.18 -47.67
C LEU A 9 17.05 -19.23 -46.36
N LEU A 10 16.80 -20.41 -45.82
CA LEU A 10 16.15 -20.60 -44.51
C LEU A 10 16.97 -19.97 -43.38
N LEU A 11 18.28 -20.23 -43.32
CA LEU A 11 19.18 -19.64 -42.33
C LEU A 11 19.22 -18.11 -42.42
N LYS A 12 19.25 -17.55 -43.63
CA LYS A 12 19.25 -16.10 -43.85
C LYS A 12 17.93 -15.45 -43.40
N ASN A 13 16.79 -16.11 -43.64
CA ASN A 13 15.48 -15.63 -43.19
C ASN A 13 15.32 -15.72 -41.67
N VAL A 14 15.77 -16.82 -41.05
CA VAL A 14 15.76 -16.97 -39.58
C VAL A 14 16.64 -15.91 -38.92
N HIS A 15 17.83 -15.64 -39.47
CA HIS A 15 18.71 -14.59 -38.95
C HIS A 15 18.08 -13.19 -39.06
N ARG A 16 17.43 -12.88 -40.19
CA ARG A 16 16.75 -11.59 -40.39
C ARG A 16 15.57 -11.38 -39.43
N ILE A 17 14.77 -12.43 -39.20
CA ILE A 17 13.65 -12.39 -38.24
C ILE A 17 14.19 -12.21 -36.81
N GLY A 18 15.23 -12.96 -36.44
CA GLY A 18 15.88 -12.83 -35.13
C GLY A 18 16.40 -11.42 -34.86
N LEU A 19 17.01 -10.77 -35.86
CA LEU A 19 17.55 -9.41 -35.74
C LEU A 19 16.45 -8.35 -35.56
N ILE A 20 15.29 -8.51 -36.23
CA ILE A 20 14.13 -7.64 -36.07
C ILE A 20 13.51 -7.77 -34.67
N VAL A 21 13.35 -9.01 -34.18
CA VAL A 21 12.83 -9.28 -32.83
C VAL A 21 13.76 -8.71 -31.76
N LEU A 22 15.07 -8.90 -31.91
CA LEU A 22 16.08 -8.37 -30.99
C LEU A 22 16.06 -6.84 -30.93
N LYS A 23 15.99 -6.16 -32.08
CA LYS A 23 15.89 -4.70 -32.14
C LYS A 23 14.63 -4.17 -31.45
N THR A 24 13.52 -4.90 -31.58
CA THR A 24 12.24 -4.56 -30.93
C THR A 24 12.31 -4.72 -29.41
N LEU A 25 12.95 -5.80 -28.92
CA LEU A 25 13.18 -6.03 -27.49
C LEU A 25 14.03 -4.94 -26.84
N PHE A 26 15.14 -4.55 -27.48
CA PHE A 26 15.98 -3.46 -26.98
C PHE A 26 15.21 -2.12 -26.92
N ARG A 27 14.38 -1.83 -27.93
CA ARG A 27 13.56 -0.61 -27.92
C ARG A 27 12.54 -0.59 -26.77
N MET A 28 11.93 -1.74 -26.45
CA MET A 28 11.05 -1.85 -25.28
C MET A 28 11.81 -1.67 -23.96
N MET A 29 13.00 -2.27 -23.84
CA MET A 29 13.80 -2.16 -22.62
C MET A 29 14.22 -0.71 -22.35
N ASN A 30 14.61 0.06 -23.38
CA ASN A 30 14.94 1.47 -23.25
C ASN A 30 13.73 2.31 -22.77
N TRP A 31 12.52 1.99 -23.21
CA TRP A 31 11.29 2.63 -22.71
C TRP A 31 11.06 2.35 -21.22
N ILE A 32 11.26 1.11 -20.76
CA ILE A 32 11.13 0.76 -19.35
C ILE A 32 12.13 1.56 -18.51
N PHE A 33 13.41 1.60 -18.92
CA PHE A 33 14.42 2.39 -18.22
C PHE A 33 14.08 3.88 -18.18
N THR A 34 13.66 4.46 -19.31
CA THR A 34 13.22 5.86 -19.40
C THR A 34 12.15 6.18 -18.36
N ILE A 35 11.10 5.35 -18.29
CA ILE A 35 10.00 5.52 -17.34
C ILE A 35 10.51 5.39 -15.89
N CYS A 36 11.32 4.38 -15.59
CA CYS A 36 11.91 4.20 -14.27
C CYS A 36 12.75 5.41 -13.84
N PHE A 37 13.66 5.90 -14.69
CA PHE A 37 14.51 7.05 -14.40
C PHE A 37 13.70 8.32 -14.15
N ILE A 38 12.65 8.57 -14.94
CA ILE A 38 11.77 9.72 -14.75
C ILE A 38 10.98 9.61 -13.44
N ILE A 39 10.41 8.43 -13.13
CA ILE A 39 9.66 8.21 -11.88
C ILE A 39 10.59 8.37 -10.67
N PHE A 40 11.76 7.72 -10.66
CA PHE A 40 12.73 7.86 -9.58
C PHE A 40 13.22 9.31 -9.44
N GLY A 41 13.47 9.99 -10.56
CA GLY A 41 13.83 11.40 -10.57
C GLY A 41 12.74 12.28 -9.94
N LEU A 42 11.46 12.06 -10.28
CA LEU A 42 10.33 12.78 -9.70
C LEU A 42 10.19 12.53 -8.19
N VAL A 43 10.40 11.29 -7.73
CA VAL A 43 10.40 10.95 -6.29
C VAL A 43 11.56 11.67 -5.58
N LEU A 44 12.74 11.73 -6.19
CA LEU A 44 13.93 12.36 -5.61
C LEU A 44 13.91 13.89 -5.65
N LEU A 45 13.05 14.53 -6.45
CA LEU A 45 12.86 15.99 -6.39
C LEU A 45 12.45 16.49 -5.00
N VAL A 46 11.82 15.64 -4.17
CA VAL A 46 11.41 15.97 -2.80
C VAL A 46 12.57 15.94 -1.81
N THR A 47 13.65 15.21 -2.12
CA THR A 47 14.78 15.00 -1.21
C THR A 47 15.98 15.81 -1.70
N PRO A 48 16.88 15.33 -2.58
CA PRO A 48 17.81 16.21 -3.26
C PRO A 48 17.36 16.61 -4.68
N LEU A 49 16.94 17.87 -4.81
CA LEU A 49 16.53 18.49 -6.08
C LEU A 49 17.52 18.22 -7.23
N ASN A 50 18.82 18.36 -6.97
CA ASN A 50 19.86 18.19 -7.99
C ASN A 50 19.95 16.75 -8.52
N ALA A 51 19.74 15.74 -7.67
CA ALA A 51 19.76 14.34 -8.12
C ALA A 51 18.50 14.00 -8.93
N GLY A 52 17.34 14.52 -8.49
CA GLY A 52 16.08 14.34 -9.20
C GLY A 52 16.14 14.91 -10.63
N ILE A 53 16.64 16.14 -10.78
CA ILE A 53 16.81 16.79 -12.09
C ILE A 53 17.78 15.99 -12.97
N LEU A 54 18.92 15.53 -12.43
CA LEU A 54 19.91 14.76 -13.19
C LEU A 54 19.32 13.45 -13.74
N LEU A 55 18.56 12.70 -12.92
CA LEU A 55 17.92 11.45 -13.35
C LEU A 55 16.85 11.67 -14.43
N ILE A 56 16.10 12.78 -14.36
CA ILE A 56 15.12 13.14 -15.39
C ILE A 56 15.82 13.45 -16.70
N ILE A 57 16.90 14.25 -16.68
CA ILE A 57 17.69 14.58 -17.89
C ILE A 57 18.27 13.31 -18.52
N VAL A 58 18.83 12.41 -17.71
CA VAL A 58 19.36 11.13 -18.19
C VAL A 58 18.24 10.28 -18.80
N GLY A 59 17.08 10.18 -18.13
CA GLY A 59 15.90 9.48 -18.65
C GLY A 59 15.46 10.00 -20.02
N ILE A 60 15.44 11.32 -20.21
CA ILE A 60 15.11 11.95 -21.50
C ILE A 60 16.18 11.62 -22.55
N LEU A 61 17.47 11.70 -22.21
CA LEU A 61 18.57 11.44 -23.14
C LEU A 61 18.61 9.98 -23.64
N ILE A 62 18.28 9.01 -22.79
CA ILE A 62 18.24 7.58 -23.17
C ILE A 62 16.93 7.18 -23.86
N SER A 63 15.95 8.08 -23.96
CA SER A 63 14.65 7.78 -24.55
C SER A 63 14.78 7.54 -26.07
N PRO A 64 14.01 6.59 -26.64
CA PRO A 64 14.06 6.32 -28.08
C PRO A 64 13.85 7.56 -28.96
N PRO A 65 12.92 8.50 -28.65
CA PRO A 65 12.75 9.72 -29.44
C PRO A 65 14.00 10.62 -29.45
N SER A 66 14.70 10.74 -28.32
CA SER A 66 15.94 11.54 -28.25
C SER A 66 17.06 10.91 -29.06
N ILE A 67 17.15 9.58 -29.08
CA ILE A 67 18.13 8.85 -29.89
C ILE A 67 17.82 9.01 -31.38
N ASP A 68 16.55 8.80 -31.77
CA ASP A 68 16.09 8.98 -33.16
C ASP A 68 16.38 10.43 -33.62
N PHE A 69 16.21 11.42 -32.73
CA PHE A 69 16.56 12.82 -32.99
C PHE A 69 18.08 13.06 -33.11
N ILE A 70 18.91 12.43 -32.26
CA ILE A 70 20.37 12.58 -32.33
C ILE A 70 20.91 11.96 -33.63
N GLU A 71 20.39 10.81 -34.02
CA GLU A 71 20.76 10.15 -35.27
C GLU A 71 20.38 11.00 -36.49
N ASP A 72 19.16 11.56 -36.52
CA ASP A 72 18.67 12.42 -37.60
C ASP A 72 19.42 13.76 -37.70
N LYS A 73 19.69 14.42 -36.57
CA LYS A 73 20.28 15.78 -36.56
C LYS A 73 21.80 15.81 -36.59
N PHE A 74 22.46 14.88 -35.91
CA PHE A 74 23.92 14.89 -35.75
C PHE A 74 24.61 13.81 -36.59
N ASN A 75 23.85 12.96 -37.29
CA ASN A 75 24.37 11.87 -38.10
C ASN A 75 25.31 10.94 -37.29
N MET A 76 25.04 10.82 -35.99
CA MET A 76 25.80 10.00 -35.05
C MET A 76 25.02 8.73 -34.75
N THR A 77 25.60 7.57 -35.09
CA THR A 77 25.05 6.27 -34.77
C THR A 77 25.45 5.87 -33.34
N VAL A 78 24.52 6.04 -32.40
CA VAL A 78 24.75 5.68 -31.00
C VAL A 78 24.50 4.19 -30.80
N ALA A 79 25.56 3.42 -30.55
CA ALA A 79 25.44 1.99 -30.28
C ALA A 79 24.62 1.75 -28.99
N PRO A 80 23.71 0.75 -28.94
CA PRO A 80 22.90 0.47 -27.75
C PRO A 80 23.72 0.24 -26.47
N SER A 81 24.93 -0.32 -26.59
CA SER A 81 25.86 -0.51 -25.47
C SER A 81 26.33 0.81 -24.83
N SER A 82 26.52 1.86 -25.63
CA SER A 82 26.94 3.17 -25.12
C SER A 82 25.84 3.84 -24.29
N GLN A 83 24.57 3.59 -24.61
CA GLN A 83 23.42 4.09 -23.84
C GLN A 83 23.40 3.49 -22.42
N MET A 84 23.71 2.20 -22.31
CA MET A 84 23.80 1.52 -21.03
C MET A 84 24.96 2.05 -20.18
N ILE A 85 26.10 2.35 -20.81
CA ILE A 85 27.27 2.93 -20.14
C ILE A 85 26.94 4.33 -19.60
N VAL A 86 26.25 5.17 -20.37
CA VAL A 86 25.82 6.51 -19.91
C VAL A 86 24.86 6.39 -18.72
N ALA A 87 23.90 5.47 -18.77
CA ALA A 87 22.98 5.22 -17.66
C ALA A 87 23.73 4.77 -16.39
N LEU A 88 24.68 3.83 -16.51
CA LEU A 88 25.48 3.35 -15.39
C LEU A 88 26.40 4.42 -14.81
N LEU A 89 27.08 5.20 -15.65
CA LEU A 89 27.93 6.31 -15.21
C LEU A 89 27.14 7.38 -14.47
N SER A 90 25.89 7.65 -14.89
CA SER A 90 25.04 8.61 -14.19
C SER A 90 24.68 8.13 -12.77
N ILE A 91 24.41 6.84 -12.58
CA ILE A 91 24.16 6.24 -11.27
C ILE A 91 25.40 6.38 -10.38
N VAL A 92 26.58 6.04 -10.90
CA VAL A 92 27.86 6.18 -10.17
C VAL A 92 28.12 7.65 -9.78
N THR A 93 27.86 8.60 -10.69
CA THR A 93 28.06 10.03 -10.42
C THR A 93 27.14 10.54 -9.32
N ILE A 94 25.89 10.09 -9.29
CA ILE A 94 24.94 10.39 -8.20
C ILE A 94 25.42 9.79 -6.88
N ILE A 95 25.90 8.54 -6.88
CA ILE A 95 26.43 7.88 -5.69
C ILE A 95 27.65 8.62 -5.13
N VAL A 96 28.57 9.06 -6.00
CA VAL A 96 29.79 9.77 -5.58
C VAL A 96 29.51 11.20 -5.12
N SER A 97 28.54 11.88 -5.73
CA SER A 97 28.22 13.27 -5.39
C SER A 97 27.43 13.41 -4.08
N TYR A 98 26.73 12.35 -3.66
CA TYR A 98 26.08 12.30 -2.35
C TYR A 98 26.96 11.50 -1.39
N GLU A 99 27.84 12.20 -0.66
CA GLU A 99 28.57 11.71 0.52
C GLU A 99 27.62 11.32 1.66
N GLN A 100 26.64 10.46 1.40
CA GLN A 100 25.80 9.88 2.44
C GLN A 100 26.39 8.52 2.86
N PRO A 101 26.87 8.39 4.11
CA PRO A 101 27.30 7.11 4.67
C PRO A 101 26.18 6.04 4.64
N LEU A 102 24.92 6.45 4.40
CA LEU A 102 23.76 5.59 4.28
C LEU A 102 23.79 4.71 3.01
N LEU A 103 24.29 5.22 1.87
CA LEU A 103 24.38 4.45 0.62
C LEU A 103 25.64 3.57 0.57
N VAL A 104 26.74 4.02 1.18
CA VAL A 104 27.91 3.18 1.42
C VAL A 104 27.55 2.05 2.40
N GLY A 105 26.75 2.34 3.44
CA GLY A 105 26.21 1.32 4.35
C GLY A 105 25.29 0.31 3.66
N LEU A 106 24.43 0.76 2.74
CA LEU A 106 23.54 -0.13 1.95
C LEU A 106 24.29 -0.96 0.90
N LEU A 107 25.37 -0.43 0.32
CA LEU A 107 26.21 -1.17 -0.61
C LEU A 107 27.11 -2.18 0.12
N ILE A 108 27.60 -1.86 1.32
CA ILE A 108 28.37 -2.80 2.16
C ILE A 108 27.47 -3.91 2.72
N GLN A 109 26.19 -3.63 3.03
CA GLN A 109 25.26 -4.68 3.47
C GLN A 109 24.88 -5.67 2.36
N ASN A 110 24.87 -5.23 1.09
CA ASN A 110 24.42 -6.07 -0.03
C ASN A 110 25.56 -6.62 -0.90
N ALA A 111 26.76 -6.06 -0.80
CA ALA A 111 27.94 -6.53 -1.52
C ALA A 111 29.09 -6.73 -0.52
N TRP A 112 29.34 -8.00 -0.19
CA TRP A 112 30.45 -8.51 0.62
C TRP A 112 30.32 -8.30 2.13
N ILE A 113 30.09 -9.40 2.87
CA ILE A 113 30.89 -9.84 4.02
C ILE A 113 30.45 -11.29 4.33
N GLU A 114 31.29 -12.25 3.97
CA GLU A 114 31.23 -13.64 4.47
C GLU A 114 32.18 -13.84 5.67
N SER A 115 32.79 -12.77 6.21
CA SER A 115 33.58 -12.88 7.45
C SER A 115 33.46 -11.63 8.34
N GLU A 116 32.79 -11.77 9.49
CA GLU A 116 32.63 -10.73 10.53
C GLU A 116 33.97 -10.04 10.90
N ASN A 117 35.09 -10.78 10.84
CA ASN A 117 36.43 -10.28 11.18
C ASN A 117 36.93 -9.10 10.30
N GLN A 118 36.49 -8.97 9.05
CA GLN A 118 36.95 -7.88 8.16
C GLN A 118 36.17 -6.58 8.39
N ALA A 119 34.90 -6.68 8.76
CA ALA A 119 34.07 -5.53 9.09
C ALA A 119 34.59 -4.82 10.35
N GLU A 120 34.95 -5.60 11.39
CA GLU A 120 35.54 -5.07 12.63
C GLU A 120 36.88 -4.37 12.38
N GLN A 121 37.75 -4.93 11.54
CA GLN A 121 39.04 -4.31 11.21
C GLN A 121 38.88 -2.97 10.49
N PHE A 122 37.94 -2.89 9.55
CA PHE A 122 37.68 -1.67 8.79
C PHE A 122 37.00 -0.60 9.65
N GLN A 123 36.03 -0.98 10.47
CA GLN A 123 35.42 -0.07 11.44
C GLN A 123 36.47 0.48 12.41
N GLY A 124 37.34 -0.38 12.93
CA GLY A 124 38.46 0.04 13.77
C GLY A 124 39.47 0.95 13.05
N TYR A 125 39.59 0.89 11.73
CA TYR A 125 40.42 1.83 10.95
C TYR A 125 39.75 3.21 10.84
N ILE A 126 38.46 3.24 10.50
CA ILE A 126 37.68 4.49 10.43
C ILE A 126 37.69 5.19 11.79
N GLU A 127 37.40 4.45 12.86
CA GLU A 127 37.43 4.96 14.23
C GLU A 127 38.82 5.51 14.58
N ARG A 128 39.91 4.80 14.25
CA ARG A 128 41.29 5.29 14.47
C ARG A 128 41.61 6.57 13.69
N ALA A 129 41.18 6.65 12.43
CA ALA A 129 41.42 7.83 11.58
C ALA A 129 40.64 9.05 12.11
N GLU A 130 39.38 8.85 12.46
CA GLU A 130 38.54 9.88 13.05
C GLU A 130 39.08 10.34 14.41
N MET A 131 39.52 9.39 15.26
CA MET A 131 40.13 9.69 16.55
C MET A 131 41.42 10.49 16.42
N LYS A 132 42.27 10.20 15.42
CA LYS A 132 43.45 11.03 15.12
C LYS A 132 43.07 12.46 14.73
N LYS A 133 42.03 12.62 13.89
CA LYS A 133 41.51 13.94 13.48
C LYS A 133 40.97 14.71 14.69
N ARG A 134 40.14 14.07 15.52
CA ARG A 134 39.60 14.64 16.77
C ARG A 134 40.70 15.05 17.74
N LYS A 135 41.72 14.19 17.93
CA LYS A 135 42.90 14.51 18.76
C LYS A 135 43.65 15.72 18.24
N LYS A 136 43.91 15.80 16.93
CA LYS A 136 44.60 16.97 16.33
C LYS A 136 43.80 18.25 16.51
N ALA A 137 42.48 18.20 16.28
CA ALA A 137 41.60 19.34 16.51
C ALA A 137 41.61 19.77 17.98
N PHE A 138 41.50 18.82 18.91
CA PHE A 138 41.57 19.10 20.35
C PHE A 138 42.89 19.76 20.74
N LEU A 139 44.03 19.23 20.29
CA LEU A 139 45.34 19.81 20.58
C LEU A 139 45.49 21.25 20.10
N ALA A 140 44.83 21.63 19.00
CA ALA A 140 44.84 23.01 18.50
C ALA A 140 44.02 23.99 19.37
N MET A 141 43.04 23.49 20.12
CA MET A 141 42.13 24.28 20.99
C MET A 141 42.30 23.96 22.48
N ARG A 142 43.39 23.27 22.86
CA ARG A 142 43.51 22.61 24.17
C ARG A 142 43.39 23.57 25.33
N GLU A 143 44.14 24.66 25.31
CA GLU A 143 44.20 25.60 26.44
C GLU A 143 42.87 26.35 26.64
N GLU A 144 42.22 26.76 25.55
CA GLU A 144 40.87 27.35 25.59
C GLU A 144 39.87 26.38 26.20
N ARG A 145 39.85 25.12 25.74
CA ARG A 145 38.95 24.09 26.29
C ARG A 145 39.26 23.73 27.74
N LEU A 146 40.54 23.68 28.14
CA LEU A 146 40.90 23.43 29.53
C LEU A 146 40.41 24.56 30.44
N ALA A 147 40.56 25.82 30.04
CA ALA A 147 40.07 26.96 30.82
C ALA A 147 38.53 26.96 30.95
N GLU A 148 37.81 26.65 29.88
CA GLU A 148 36.35 26.50 29.90
C GLU A 148 35.91 25.37 30.84
N LEU A 149 36.46 24.17 30.66
CA LEU A 149 36.10 23.00 31.46
C LEU A 149 36.50 23.17 32.93
N GLN A 150 37.63 23.84 33.21
CA GLN A 150 38.04 24.18 34.56
C GLN A 150 37.03 25.12 35.21
N THR A 151 36.55 26.13 34.49
CA THR A 151 35.51 27.04 34.99
C THR A 151 34.23 26.28 35.34
N LEU A 152 33.82 25.30 34.52
CA LEU A 152 32.67 24.43 34.84
C LEU A 152 32.94 23.58 36.08
N TYR A 153 34.16 23.04 36.22
CA TYR A 153 34.57 22.22 37.36
C TYR A 153 34.58 23.02 38.67
N ASP A 154 35.20 24.20 38.67
CA ASP A 154 35.36 25.06 39.84
C ASP A 154 34.01 25.63 40.31
N ASN A 155 33.09 25.87 39.38
CA ASN A 155 31.73 26.32 39.68
C ASN A 155 30.75 25.17 40.05
N GLY A 156 31.22 23.93 40.15
CA GLY A 156 30.37 22.77 40.47
C GLY A 156 29.30 22.46 39.41
N GLN A 157 29.49 22.90 38.16
CA GLN A 157 28.56 22.65 37.05
C GLN A 157 28.77 21.24 36.45
N ASP A 158 28.62 20.23 37.30
CA ASP A 158 29.06 18.86 37.02
C ASP A 158 28.40 18.24 35.78
N GLN A 159 27.12 18.53 35.52
CA GLN A 159 26.43 17.99 34.35
C GLN A 159 26.95 18.60 33.04
N SER A 160 27.15 19.92 33.01
CA SER A 160 27.74 20.62 31.86
C SER A 160 29.17 20.14 31.60
N LEU A 161 29.96 19.98 32.67
CA LEU A 161 31.32 19.47 32.60
C LEU A 161 31.37 18.05 32.03
N ILE A 162 30.50 17.14 32.45
CA ILE A 162 30.44 15.79 31.88
C ILE A 162 30.11 15.86 30.39
N ILE A 163 29.07 16.60 29.99
CA ILE A 163 28.65 16.68 28.59
C ILE A 163 29.75 17.24 27.70
N GLN A 164 30.39 18.34 28.12
CA GLN A 164 31.40 19.03 27.32
C GLN A 164 32.78 18.36 27.40
N GLY A 165 33.12 17.75 28.55
CA GLY A 165 34.41 17.10 28.77
C GLY A 165 34.49 15.66 28.24
N MET A 166 33.36 14.95 28.14
CA MET A 166 33.34 13.52 27.77
C MET A 166 34.07 13.21 26.45
N PRO A 167 33.92 14.01 25.37
CA PRO A 167 34.62 13.76 24.10
C PRO A 167 36.15 13.79 24.19
N TYR A 168 36.71 14.37 25.26
CA TYR A 168 38.13 14.65 25.39
C TYR A 168 38.86 13.83 26.46
N VAL A 169 38.15 13.01 27.25
CA VAL A 169 38.77 12.23 28.34
C VAL A 169 39.87 11.27 27.89
N GLN A 170 39.84 10.82 26.63
CA GLN A 170 40.85 9.93 26.07
C GLN A 170 42.11 10.68 25.60
N PHE A 171 42.03 12.01 25.51
CA PHE A 171 43.10 12.85 25.00
C PHE A 171 43.83 13.60 26.12
N ASP A 172 43.17 13.85 27.25
CA ASP A 172 43.73 14.61 28.37
C ASP A 172 43.31 14.03 29.73
N ASN A 173 44.33 13.68 30.55
CA ASN A 173 44.14 13.07 31.86
C ASN A 173 43.47 14.02 32.88
N GLN A 174 43.69 15.33 32.77
CA GLN A 174 43.10 16.31 33.68
C GLN A 174 41.58 16.41 33.43
N ILE A 175 41.16 16.47 32.17
CA ILE A 175 39.75 16.40 31.79
C ILE A 175 39.12 15.09 32.29
N ALA A 176 39.82 13.96 32.12
CA ALA A 176 39.34 12.67 32.63
C ALA A 176 39.11 12.69 34.14
N GLN A 177 40.04 13.24 34.93
CA GLN A 177 39.92 13.37 36.38
C GLN A 177 38.76 14.29 36.80
N TRP A 178 38.56 15.41 36.10
CA TRP A 178 37.45 16.32 36.35
C TRP A 178 36.10 15.69 36.05
N VAL A 179 35.97 15.04 34.88
CA VAL A 179 34.74 14.33 34.48
C VAL A 179 34.42 13.20 35.45
N GLU A 180 35.42 12.45 35.91
CA GLU A 180 35.20 11.36 36.87
C GLU A 180 34.82 11.88 38.26
N SER A 181 35.48 12.94 38.72
CA SER A 181 35.12 13.62 39.98
C SER A 181 33.69 14.17 39.93
N ALA A 182 33.30 14.80 38.82
CA ALA A 182 31.95 15.31 38.59
C ALA A 182 30.89 14.19 38.57
N LYS A 183 31.20 13.05 37.92
CA LYS A 183 30.33 11.85 37.97
C LYS A 183 30.14 11.34 39.39
N LYS A 184 31.22 11.31 40.19
CA LYS A 184 31.18 10.87 41.59
C LYS A 184 30.32 11.82 42.44
N ARG A 185 30.50 13.14 42.30
CA ARG A 185 29.68 14.15 43.00
C ARG A 185 28.21 14.05 42.64
N LEU A 186 27.85 14.05 41.35
CA LEU A 186 26.46 13.87 40.92
C LEU A 186 25.86 12.56 41.40
N LYS A 187 26.63 11.48 41.43
CA LYS A 187 26.17 10.20 41.97
C LYS A 187 25.88 10.31 43.47
N GLN A 188 26.76 10.96 44.24
CA GLN A 188 26.56 11.19 45.66
C GLN A 188 25.35 12.09 45.94
N GLU A 189 25.22 13.21 45.24
CA GLU A 189 24.05 14.11 45.35
C GLU A 189 22.74 13.38 45.04
N ARG A 190 22.72 12.56 43.98
CA ARG A 190 21.56 11.72 43.66
C ARG A 190 21.27 10.68 44.73
N THR A 191 22.31 10.09 45.33
CA THR A 191 22.16 9.16 46.46
C THR A 191 21.56 9.85 47.67
N GLU A 192 22.07 11.01 48.05
CA GLU A 192 21.55 11.79 49.19
C GLU A 192 20.10 12.24 48.94
N MET A 193 19.81 12.74 47.73
CA MET A 193 18.46 13.07 47.31
C MET A 193 17.53 11.85 47.37
N ALA A 194 17.96 10.70 46.85
CA ALA A 194 17.17 9.47 46.87
C ALA A 194 16.92 8.97 48.30
N LEU A 195 17.93 9.01 49.18
CA LEU A 195 17.77 8.62 50.59
C LEU A 195 16.72 9.45 51.31
N ASN A 196 16.54 10.72 50.92
CA ASN A 196 15.52 11.59 51.48
C ASN A 196 14.13 11.40 50.84
N ILE A 197 14.06 11.26 49.51
CA ILE A 197 12.80 11.24 48.76
C ILE A 197 12.15 9.85 48.74
N VAL A 198 12.93 8.78 48.63
CA VAL A 198 12.41 7.41 48.47
C VAL A 198 11.53 6.99 49.66
N PRO A 199 11.90 7.23 50.93
CA PRO A 199 11.02 6.93 52.06
C PRO A 199 9.67 7.67 52.00
N GLU A 200 9.66 8.93 51.56
CA GLU A 200 8.43 9.71 51.41
C GLU A 200 7.56 9.19 50.26
N LEU A 201 8.17 8.74 49.16
CA LEU A 201 7.44 8.08 48.08
C LEU A 201 6.82 6.75 48.53
N ILE A 202 7.54 5.96 49.34
CA ILE A 202 7.03 4.71 49.91
C ILE A 202 5.84 4.98 50.84
N LYS A 203 5.94 5.97 51.74
CA LYS A 203 4.82 6.37 52.62
C LYS A 203 3.60 6.85 51.84
N ALA A 204 3.81 7.46 50.68
CA ALA A 204 2.75 7.88 49.77
C ALA A 204 2.27 6.78 48.81
N GLU A 205 2.68 5.52 49.02
CA GLU A 205 2.36 4.35 48.19
C GLU A 205 2.83 4.48 46.71
N GLN A 206 3.78 5.37 46.42
CA GLN A 206 4.33 5.60 45.07
C GLN A 206 5.51 4.65 44.78
N TYR A 207 5.28 3.35 44.97
CA TYR A 207 6.31 2.31 44.89
C TYR A 207 7.04 2.25 43.54
N GLY A 208 6.35 2.53 42.43
CA GLY A 208 6.97 2.57 41.09
C GLY A 208 8.03 3.66 40.96
N LYS A 209 7.73 4.87 41.46
CA LYS A 209 8.67 6.00 41.46
C LYS A 209 9.81 5.78 42.45
N ALA A 210 9.49 5.27 43.64
CA ALA A 210 10.49 4.90 44.64
C ALA A 210 11.51 3.90 44.07
N TYR A 211 11.02 2.84 43.43
CA TYR A 211 11.85 1.84 42.76
C TYR A 211 12.71 2.43 41.63
N GLN A 212 12.13 3.25 40.74
CA GLN A 212 12.88 3.88 39.64
C GLN A 212 14.01 4.78 40.12
N LEU A 213 13.74 5.61 41.14
CA LEU A 213 14.73 6.52 41.70
C LEU A 213 15.90 5.76 42.36
N ALA A 214 15.58 4.72 43.13
CA ALA A 214 16.57 4.00 43.94
C ALA A 214 17.33 2.89 43.18
N SER A 215 16.69 2.21 42.21
CA SER A 215 17.26 1.02 41.55
C SER A 215 18.54 1.28 40.73
N SER A 216 18.77 2.51 40.29
CA SER A 216 19.99 2.92 39.58
C SER A 216 21.18 3.19 40.51
N LEU A 217 20.96 3.19 41.83
CA LEU A 217 21.94 3.58 42.84
C LEU A 217 22.35 2.36 43.68
N ASN A 218 23.66 2.11 43.76
CA ASN A 218 24.23 0.96 44.44
C ASN A 218 24.74 1.32 45.85
N THR A 219 23.83 1.67 46.76
CA THR A 219 24.14 1.84 48.19
C THR A 219 23.31 0.88 49.03
N PRO A 220 23.88 0.26 50.10
CA PRO A 220 23.17 -0.74 50.90
C PRO A 220 21.81 -0.28 51.41
N GLU A 221 21.70 0.97 51.86
CA GLU A 221 20.47 1.56 52.41
C GLU A 221 19.37 1.67 51.33
N LEU A 222 19.73 2.12 50.12
CA LEU A 222 18.80 2.20 49.01
C LEU A 222 18.40 0.81 48.51
N GLN A 223 19.30 -0.20 48.57
CA GLN A 223 18.96 -1.56 48.16
C GLN A 223 17.87 -2.19 49.03
N THR A 224 17.85 -1.91 50.34
CA THR A 224 16.75 -2.32 51.21
C THR A 224 15.43 -1.68 50.79
N LEU A 225 15.42 -0.36 50.52
CA LEU A 225 14.23 0.37 50.07
C LEU A 225 13.75 -0.07 48.67
N VAL A 226 14.67 -0.44 47.78
CA VAL A 226 14.38 -1.03 46.47
C VAL A 226 13.67 -2.36 46.61
N ALA A 227 14.17 -3.24 47.49
CA ALA A 227 13.56 -4.54 47.74
C ALA A 227 12.13 -4.39 48.30
N GLU A 228 11.94 -3.49 49.26
CA GLU A 228 10.63 -3.16 49.84
C GLU A 228 9.66 -2.61 48.77
N SER A 229 10.09 -1.59 48.01
CA SER A 229 9.29 -0.98 46.95
C SER A 229 8.91 -2.01 45.88
N LYS A 230 9.84 -2.88 45.51
CA LYS A 230 9.60 -3.95 44.54
C LYS A 230 8.58 -4.97 45.06
N GLN A 231 8.71 -5.39 46.31
CA GLN A 231 7.77 -6.34 46.92
C GLN A 231 6.34 -5.77 46.98
N ALA A 232 6.20 -4.49 47.35
CA ALA A 232 4.91 -3.81 47.36
C ALA A 232 4.32 -3.70 45.95
N LEU A 233 5.12 -3.27 44.96
CA LEU A 233 4.73 -3.19 43.56
C LEU A 233 4.29 -4.56 43.00
N ASP A 234 5.04 -5.62 43.29
CA ASP A 234 4.72 -6.98 42.86
C ASP A 234 3.40 -7.48 43.47
N LYS A 235 3.12 -7.12 44.73
CA LYS A 235 1.84 -7.43 45.40
C LYS A 235 0.66 -6.72 44.72
N GLU A 236 0.79 -5.45 44.35
CA GLU A 236 -0.24 -4.72 43.62
C GLU A 236 -0.49 -5.32 42.24
N ILE A 237 0.58 -5.61 41.49
CA ILE A 237 0.47 -6.26 40.17
C ILE A 237 -0.19 -7.64 40.30
N ALA A 238 0.09 -8.40 41.37
CA ALA A 238 -0.58 -9.66 41.63
C ALA A 238 -2.09 -9.48 41.86
N ASN A 239 -2.51 -8.43 42.58
CA ASN A 239 -3.92 -8.11 42.76
C ASN A 239 -4.60 -7.74 41.43
N LEU A 240 -3.95 -6.92 40.59
CA LEU A 240 -4.47 -6.60 39.26
C LEU A 240 -4.59 -7.85 38.38
N ARG A 241 -3.59 -8.74 38.42
CA ARG A 241 -3.66 -10.03 37.72
C ARG A 241 -4.80 -10.89 38.23
N ALA A 242 -5.08 -10.88 39.53
CA ALA A 242 -6.22 -11.60 40.09
C ALA A 242 -7.56 -11.04 39.56
N LEU A 243 -7.69 -9.72 39.37
CA LEU A 243 -8.87 -9.12 38.71
C LEU A 243 -9.00 -9.59 37.26
N TYR A 244 -7.90 -9.59 36.52
CA TYR A 244 -7.85 -10.08 35.14
C TYR A 244 -8.31 -11.55 35.04
N MET A 245 -7.74 -12.42 35.88
CA MET A 245 -8.05 -13.87 35.87
C MET A 245 -9.50 -14.17 36.29
N LYS A 246 -10.12 -13.30 37.10
CA LYS A 246 -11.54 -13.39 37.46
C LYS A 246 -12.47 -12.87 36.36
N GLY A 247 -11.93 -12.28 35.29
CA GLY A 247 -12.72 -11.64 34.23
C GLY A 247 -13.30 -10.28 34.62
N ASN A 248 -12.82 -9.68 35.72
CA ASN A 248 -13.27 -8.37 36.20
C ASN A 248 -12.54 -7.24 35.46
N TYR A 249 -12.64 -7.22 34.13
CA TYR A 249 -11.89 -6.30 33.28
C TYR A 249 -12.24 -4.84 33.54
N ASP A 250 -13.51 -4.51 33.79
CA ASP A 250 -13.94 -3.15 34.10
C ASP A 250 -13.31 -2.61 35.39
N ALA A 251 -13.26 -3.43 36.44
CA ALA A 251 -12.62 -3.05 37.70
C ALA A 251 -11.12 -2.79 37.48
N LEU A 252 -10.45 -3.65 36.70
CA LEU A 252 -9.03 -3.50 36.38
C LEU A 252 -8.76 -2.23 35.57
N ILE A 253 -9.52 -1.98 34.50
CA ILE A 253 -9.34 -0.82 33.61
C ILE A 253 -9.58 0.50 34.35
N ASN A 254 -10.54 0.52 35.28
CA ASN A 254 -10.91 1.72 36.04
C ASN A 254 -10.16 1.86 37.37
N THR A 255 -9.26 0.92 37.70
CA THR A 255 -8.43 1.07 38.91
C THR A 255 -7.55 2.31 38.74
N GLU A 256 -7.45 3.14 39.78
CA GLU A 256 -6.51 4.27 39.76
C GLU A 256 -5.08 3.72 39.83
N LEU A 257 -4.31 3.94 38.77
CA LEU A 257 -2.96 3.38 38.59
C LEU A 257 -1.89 4.48 38.50
N SER A 258 -2.23 5.73 38.84
CA SER A 258 -1.36 6.90 38.67
C SER A 258 0.02 6.75 39.34
N HIS A 259 0.11 5.94 40.39
CA HIS A 259 1.34 5.63 41.12
C HIS A 259 2.20 4.51 40.50
N ILE A 260 1.63 3.69 39.60
CA ILE A 260 2.31 2.54 38.94
C ILE A 260 2.15 2.49 37.42
N GLU A 261 1.55 3.51 36.80
CA GLU A 261 1.27 3.60 35.35
C GLU A 261 2.53 3.49 34.49
N SER A 262 3.69 3.88 35.03
CA SER A 262 4.96 3.74 34.32
C SER A 262 5.50 2.30 34.25
N ASP A 263 4.93 1.34 35.00
CA ASP A 263 5.33 -0.06 34.94
C ASP A 263 4.76 -0.73 33.68
N CYS A 264 5.66 -1.24 32.83
CA CYS A 264 5.28 -1.88 31.57
C CYS A 264 4.38 -3.12 31.74
N ARG A 265 4.45 -3.80 32.90
CA ARG A 265 3.61 -4.96 33.24
C ARG A 265 2.17 -4.54 33.51
N VAL A 266 1.98 -3.39 34.16
CA VAL A 266 0.66 -2.80 34.41
C VAL A 266 0.02 -2.39 33.10
N ASN A 267 0.73 -1.63 32.27
CA ASN A 267 0.22 -1.20 30.95
C ASN A 267 -0.15 -2.38 30.05
N ARG A 268 0.70 -3.42 30.01
CA ARG A 268 0.38 -4.64 29.26
C ARG A 268 -0.91 -5.28 29.78
N LEU A 269 -1.05 -5.42 31.10
CA LEU A 269 -2.21 -6.05 31.71
C LEU A 269 -3.50 -5.27 31.47
N VAL A 270 -3.45 -3.93 31.54
CA VAL A 270 -4.59 -3.05 31.22
C VAL A 270 -4.99 -3.20 29.75
N ASN A 271 -4.03 -3.18 28.83
CA ASN A 271 -4.31 -3.37 27.39
C ASN A 271 -4.89 -4.77 27.11
N ASP A 272 -4.34 -5.82 27.73
CA ASP A 272 -4.88 -7.18 27.64
C ASP A 272 -6.32 -7.24 28.18
N ALA A 273 -6.63 -6.53 29.28
CA ALA A 273 -7.97 -6.44 29.82
C ALA A 273 -8.95 -5.73 28.88
N LYS A 274 -8.56 -4.62 28.26
CA LYS A 274 -9.37 -3.93 27.24
C LYS A 274 -9.64 -4.84 26.05
N LYS A 275 -8.61 -5.52 25.53
CA LYS A 275 -8.74 -6.52 24.46
C LYS A 275 -9.72 -7.64 24.86
N ALA A 276 -9.59 -8.18 26.07
CA ALA A 276 -10.46 -9.26 26.55
C ALA A 276 -11.92 -8.81 26.71
N LYS A 277 -12.15 -7.59 27.19
CA LYS A 277 -13.48 -6.97 27.30
C LYS A 277 -14.13 -6.77 25.92
N ASP A 278 -13.37 -6.26 24.94
CA ASP A 278 -13.84 -6.12 23.57
C ASP A 278 -14.23 -7.48 22.97
N LEU A 279 -13.38 -8.51 23.16
CA LEU A 279 -13.68 -9.87 22.74
C LEU A 279 -14.95 -10.43 23.39
N GLN A 280 -15.17 -10.16 24.68
CA GLN A 280 -16.39 -10.56 25.37
C GLN A 280 -17.63 -9.92 24.73
N LYS A 281 -17.57 -8.62 24.42
CA LYS A 281 -18.67 -7.90 23.77
C LYS A 281 -18.93 -8.41 22.36
N ILE A 282 -17.87 -8.64 21.56
CA ILE A 282 -17.96 -9.23 20.23
C ILE A 282 -18.64 -10.60 20.29
N ASN A 283 -18.22 -11.46 21.22
CA ASN A 283 -18.82 -12.78 21.40
C ASN A 283 -20.31 -12.71 21.78
N GLN A 284 -20.72 -11.75 22.59
CA GLN A 284 -22.14 -11.51 22.90
C GLN A 284 -22.94 -11.09 21.66
N LEU A 285 -22.43 -10.14 20.88
CA LEU A 285 -23.10 -9.66 19.65
C LEU A 285 -23.20 -10.78 18.59
N MET A 286 -22.15 -11.58 18.45
CA MET A 286 -22.12 -12.76 17.57
C MET A 286 -23.15 -13.81 17.98
N LYS A 287 -23.27 -14.13 19.28
CA LYS A 287 -24.29 -15.05 19.82
C LYS A 287 -25.71 -14.52 19.59
N ALA A 288 -25.90 -13.21 19.64
CA ALA A 288 -27.17 -12.54 19.36
C ALA A 288 -27.46 -12.40 17.84
N HIS A 289 -26.62 -12.94 16.95
CA HIS A 289 -26.72 -12.81 15.49
C HIS A 289 -26.72 -11.35 14.99
N GLN A 290 -26.14 -10.42 15.76
CA GLN A 290 -26.08 -9.00 15.43
C GLN A 290 -24.81 -8.67 14.64
N TYR A 291 -24.59 -9.35 13.51
CA TYR A 291 -23.32 -9.30 12.76
C TYR A 291 -22.90 -7.90 12.29
N GLU A 292 -23.85 -7.07 11.86
CA GLU A 292 -23.58 -5.68 11.47
C GLU A 292 -23.03 -4.86 12.64
N LYS A 293 -23.65 -4.99 13.82
CA LYS A 293 -23.18 -4.34 15.04
C LYS A 293 -21.83 -4.89 15.48
N THR A 294 -21.58 -6.19 15.30
CA THR A 294 -20.27 -6.79 15.57
C THR A 294 -19.18 -6.17 14.70
N ILE A 295 -19.40 -6.08 13.38
CA ILE A 295 -18.41 -5.53 12.45
C ILE A 295 -18.13 -4.06 12.79
N ALA A 296 -19.18 -3.25 12.97
CA ALA A 296 -19.03 -1.84 13.33
C ALA A 296 -18.31 -1.65 14.68
N PHE A 297 -18.61 -2.50 15.69
CA PHE A 297 -17.92 -2.45 16.97
C PHE A 297 -16.43 -2.81 16.84
N ILE A 298 -16.08 -3.81 16.02
CA ILE A 298 -14.67 -4.17 15.79
C ILE A 298 -13.93 -3.04 15.07
N GLU A 299 -14.53 -2.43 14.06
CA GLU A 299 -13.92 -1.34 13.28
C GLU A 299 -13.64 -0.09 14.13
N GLN A 300 -14.41 0.13 15.21
CA GLN A 300 -14.23 1.25 16.15
C GLN A 300 -13.28 0.93 17.31
N SER A 301 -12.90 -0.33 17.52
CA SER A 301 -12.00 -0.73 18.60
C SER A 301 -10.56 -0.33 18.28
N GLU A 302 -9.78 0.05 19.31
CA GLU A 302 -8.33 0.27 19.20
C GLU A 302 -7.58 -0.99 18.71
N HIS A 303 -8.21 -2.16 18.80
CA HIS A 303 -7.68 -3.46 18.38
C HIS A 303 -8.11 -3.87 16.97
N ALA A 304 -8.71 -2.99 16.16
CA ALA A 304 -9.26 -3.34 14.84
C ALA A 304 -8.25 -4.06 13.93
N HIS A 305 -6.97 -3.67 13.97
CA HIS A 305 -5.91 -4.26 13.14
C HIS A 305 -5.29 -5.54 13.72
N HIS A 306 -5.68 -5.95 14.93
CA HIS A 306 -5.16 -7.15 15.55
C HIS A 306 -5.60 -8.41 14.76
N PRO A 307 -4.72 -9.40 14.49
CA PRO A 307 -5.05 -10.59 13.69
C PRO A 307 -6.30 -11.35 14.16
N ASP A 308 -6.49 -11.49 15.48
CA ASP A 308 -7.68 -12.11 16.06
C ASP A 308 -8.98 -11.38 15.69
N PHE A 309 -8.97 -10.03 15.71
CA PHE A 309 -10.13 -9.21 15.38
C PHE A 309 -10.43 -9.26 13.89
N GLN A 310 -9.41 -9.29 13.04
CA GLN A 310 -9.55 -9.50 11.60
C GLN A 310 -10.18 -10.87 11.27
N LYS A 311 -9.79 -11.94 11.99
CA LYS A 311 -10.45 -13.25 11.86
C LYS A 311 -11.92 -13.18 12.26
N LEU A 312 -12.25 -12.44 13.32
CA LEU A 312 -13.63 -12.26 13.78
C LEU A 312 -14.47 -11.43 12.80
N ILE A 313 -13.92 -10.37 12.18
CA ILE A 313 -14.59 -9.62 11.10
C ILE A 313 -14.97 -10.56 9.96
N LYS A 314 -13.99 -11.32 9.44
CA LYS A 314 -14.23 -12.27 8.34
C LYS A 314 -15.32 -13.28 8.69
N LYS A 315 -15.28 -13.82 9.91
CA LYS A 315 -16.31 -14.74 10.41
C LYS A 315 -17.69 -14.08 10.52
N ALA A 316 -17.76 -12.86 11.05
CA ALA A 316 -19.02 -12.11 11.17
C ALA A 316 -19.61 -11.78 9.78
N GLN A 317 -18.78 -11.33 8.84
CA GLN A 317 -19.16 -11.08 7.44
C GLN A 317 -19.68 -12.35 6.76
N GLN A 318 -18.99 -13.48 6.93
CA GLN A 318 -19.45 -14.76 6.38
C GLN A 318 -20.82 -15.16 6.92
N GLN A 319 -21.04 -15.02 8.23
CA GLN A 319 -22.33 -15.35 8.85
C GLN A 319 -23.44 -14.36 8.45
N GLN A 320 -23.13 -13.07 8.33
CA GLN A 320 -24.04 -12.06 7.79
C GLN A 320 -24.46 -12.41 6.35
N ASN A 321 -23.48 -12.77 5.50
CA ASN A 321 -23.72 -13.18 4.13
C ASN A 321 -24.64 -14.41 4.05
N GLN A 322 -24.44 -15.42 4.90
CA GLN A 322 -25.32 -16.60 4.98
C GLN A 322 -26.75 -16.26 5.43
N VAL A 323 -26.93 -15.34 6.39
CA VAL A 323 -28.26 -14.89 6.80
C VAL A 323 -28.95 -14.12 5.66
N THR A 324 -28.22 -13.24 4.99
CA THR A 324 -28.72 -12.48 3.84
C THR A 324 -29.07 -13.39 2.67
N GLU A 325 -28.23 -14.40 2.39
CA GLU A 325 -28.50 -15.44 1.40
C GLU A 325 -29.82 -16.14 1.69
N LYS A 326 -30.02 -16.65 2.91
CA LYS A 326 -31.27 -17.31 3.32
C LYS A 326 -32.49 -16.40 3.13
N LYS A 327 -32.39 -15.12 3.48
CA LYS A 327 -33.46 -14.14 3.27
C LYS A 327 -33.78 -13.96 1.79
N ILE A 328 -32.76 -13.78 0.94
CA ILE A 328 -32.95 -13.63 -0.51
C ILE A 328 -33.55 -14.91 -1.12
N LEU A 329 -33.04 -16.08 -0.75
CA LEU A 329 -33.56 -17.37 -1.22
C LEU A 329 -35.02 -17.60 -0.80
N ALA A 330 -35.41 -17.18 0.41
CA ALA A 330 -36.80 -17.22 0.84
C ALA A 330 -37.71 -16.32 -0.01
N ARG A 331 -37.25 -15.09 -0.36
CA ARG A 331 -37.98 -14.22 -1.30
C ARG A 331 -38.09 -14.86 -2.67
N LEU A 332 -37.00 -15.41 -3.20
CA LEU A 332 -36.96 -16.10 -4.49
C LEU A 332 -37.91 -17.30 -4.55
N LYS A 333 -38.07 -18.06 -3.45
CA LYS A 333 -39.01 -19.19 -3.39
C LYS A 333 -40.47 -18.75 -3.63
N ASN A 334 -40.82 -17.54 -3.21
CA ASN A 334 -42.16 -16.98 -3.35
C ASN A 334 -42.33 -16.16 -4.65
N LEU A 335 -41.27 -15.93 -5.42
CA LEU A 335 -41.31 -15.18 -6.68
C LEU A 335 -41.62 -16.10 -7.86
N PRO A 336 -42.75 -15.90 -8.58
CA PRO A 336 -43.02 -16.66 -9.79
C PRO A 336 -41.91 -16.47 -10.83
N SER A 337 -41.54 -17.54 -11.55
CA SER A 337 -40.56 -17.47 -12.64
C SER A 337 -40.95 -16.46 -13.73
N LYS A 338 -42.24 -16.16 -13.86
CA LYS A 338 -42.77 -15.14 -14.77
C LYS A 338 -42.37 -13.71 -14.35
N GLN A 339 -42.02 -13.44 -13.10
CA GLN A 339 -41.60 -12.11 -12.64
C GLN A 339 -40.10 -11.89 -12.89
N VAL A 340 -39.70 -11.83 -14.15
CA VAL A 340 -38.28 -11.80 -14.58
C VAL A 340 -37.49 -10.65 -13.94
N LYS A 341 -38.05 -9.44 -13.87
CA LYS A 341 -37.35 -8.28 -13.27
C LYS A 341 -37.06 -8.47 -11.78
N ALA A 342 -38.04 -8.98 -11.01
CA ALA A 342 -37.88 -9.23 -9.58
C ALA A 342 -36.83 -10.33 -9.33
N ASN A 343 -36.92 -11.45 -10.07
CA ASN A 343 -35.90 -12.51 -10.02
C ASN A 343 -34.50 -11.97 -10.36
N LEU A 344 -34.38 -11.14 -11.41
CA LEU A 344 -33.11 -10.55 -11.79
C LEU A 344 -32.48 -9.72 -10.66
N ARG A 345 -33.29 -8.90 -9.96
CA ARG A 345 -32.82 -8.11 -8.81
C ARG A 345 -32.26 -9.00 -7.70
N GLU A 346 -33.03 -10.01 -7.28
CA GLU A 346 -32.62 -10.91 -6.20
C GLU A 346 -31.37 -11.73 -6.56
N TYR A 347 -31.27 -12.28 -7.78
CA TYR A 347 -30.06 -12.99 -8.21
C TYR A 347 -28.85 -12.06 -8.40
N THR A 348 -29.07 -10.78 -8.70
CA THR A 348 -27.97 -9.79 -8.76
C THR A 348 -27.39 -9.58 -7.37
N GLU A 349 -28.22 -9.44 -6.34
CA GLU A 349 -27.75 -9.37 -4.95
C GLU A 349 -27.02 -10.63 -4.51
N LEU A 350 -27.52 -11.83 -4.87
CA LEU A 350 -26.82 -13.08 -4.56
C LEU A 350 -25.44 -13.15 -5.21
N VAL A 351 -25.29 -12.76 -6.48
CA VAL A 351 -23.99 -12.75 -7.16
C VAL A 351 -23.07 -11.67 -6.58
N ARG A 352 -23.62 -10.53 -6.13
CA ARG A 352 -22.83 -9.50 -5.44
C ARG A 352 -22.22 -10.02 -4.13
N ILE A 353 -22.96 -10.81 -3.37
CA ILE A 353 -22.51 -11.37 -2.09
C ILE A 353 -21.64 -12.62 -2.30
N PHE A 354 -21.95 -13.43 -3.32
CA PHE A 354 -21.27 -14.70 -3.64
C PHE A 354 -20.85 -14.72 -5.10
N PRO A 355 -19.80 -13.95 -5.47
CA PRO A 355 -19.39 -13.80 -6.87
C PRO A 355 -18.99 -15.14 -7.51
N ASP A 356 -18.38 -16.06 -6.75
CA ASP A 356 -17.90 -17.34 -7.28
C ASP A 356 -18.97 -18.45 -7.34
N ASN A 357 -20.20 -18.17 -6.92
CA ASN A 357 -21.27 -19.17 -6.93
C ASN A 357 -21.87 -19.33 -8.35
N LYS A 358 -21.36 -20.34 -9.08
CA LYS A 358 -21.78 -20.66 -10.45
C LYS A 358 -23.30 -20.82 -10.62
N LYS A 359 -23.99 -21.41 -9.63
CA LYS A 359 -25.46 -21.57 -9.68
C LYS A 359 -26.18 -20.23 -9.73
N TYR A 360 -25.73 -19.25 -8.93
CA TYR A 360 -26.31 -17.90 -8.93
C TYR A 360 -25.98 -17.14 -10.21
N GLN A 361 -24.75 -17.27 -10.71
CA GLN A 361 -24.34 -16.70 -12.00
C GLN A 361 -25.20 -17.23 -13.16
N ASP A 362 -25.40 -18.55 -13.25
CA ASP A 362 -26.19 -19.18 -14.31
C ASP A 362 -27.65 -18.75 -14.29
N LYS A 363 -28.25 -18.66 -13.09
CA LYS A 363 -29.62 -18.14 -12.92
C LYS A 363 -29.71 -16.67 -13.32
N LEU A 364 -28.74 -15.85 -12.91
CA LEU A 364 -28.69 -14.44 -13.32
C LEU A 364 -28.61 -14.32 -14.85
N LYS A 365 -27.75 -15.12 -15.52
CA LYS A 365 -27.62 -15.19 -16.97
C LYS A 365 -28.94 -15.61 -17.65
N TYR A 366 -29.63 -16.62 -17.11
CA TYR A 366 -30.95 -17.04 -17.58
C TYR A 366 -31.96 -15.90 -17.55
N TYR A 367 -32.10 -15.20 -16.42
CA TYR A 367 -33.06 -14.09 -16.32
C TYR A 367 -32.66 -12.88 -17.17
N LYS A 368 -31.37 -12.60 -17.36
CA LYS A 368 -30.90 -11.59 -18.33
C LYS A 368 -31.36 -11.95 -19.75
N LYS A 369 -31.18 -13.22 -20.18
CA LYS A 369 -31.64 -13.71 -21.50
C LYS A 369 -33.16 -13.68 -21.62
N ALA A 370 -33.89 -14.08 -20.58
CA ALA A 370 -35.35 -14.04 -20.57
C ALA A 370 -35.89 -12.59 -20.64
N LEU A 371 -35.23 -11.65 -19.97
CA LEU A 371 -35.56 -10.23 -20.05
C LEU A 371 -35.30 -9.69 -21.45
N ALA A 372 -34.16 -10.03 -22.06
CA ALA A 372 -33.84 -9.67 -23.44
C ALA A 372 -34.89 -10.22 -24.42
N LYS A 373 -35.27 -11.51 -24.29
CA LYS A 373 -36.32 -12.12 -25.13
C LYS A 373 -37.68 -11.43 -24.97
N ARG A 374 -38.06 -11.05 -23.74
CA ARG A 374 -39.30 -10.29 -23.48
C ARG A 374 -39.22 -8.82 -23.89
N ARG A 375 -38.01 -8.30 -24.05
CA ARG A 375 -37.74 -6.95 -24.52
C ARG A 375 -37.60 -6.88 -26.03
N LYS A 376 -37.42 -8.02 -26.71
CA LYS A 376 -37.52 -8.10 -28.16
C LYS A 376 -38.95 -7.71 -28.55
N LEU A 377 -39.07 -6.48 -29.05
CA LEU A 377 -40.28 -6.00 -29.69
C LEU A 377 -40.46 -6.78 -31.00
N PRO A 378 -41.68 -6.92 -31.52
CA PRO A 378 -41.85 -7.51 -32.85
C PRO A 378 -40.98 -6.73 -33.85
N SER A 379 -40.22 -7.44 -34.67
CA SER A 379 -39.55 -6.83 -35.81
C SER A 379 -40.62 -6.35 -36.80
N LEU A 380 -40.36 -5.20 -37.41
CA LEU A 380 -41.16 -4.70 -38.53
C LEU A 380 -40.40 -5.05 -39.82
N LEU A 381 -40.97 -5.94 -40.63
CA LEU A 381 -40.45 -6.18 -41.97
C LEU A 381 -40.77 -4.95 -42.83
N ILE A 382 -39.74 -4.35 -43.41
CA ILE A 382 -39.84 -3.21 -44.34
C ILE A 382 -39.21 -3.60 -45.68
N THR A 383 -39.77 -3.12 -46.79
CA THR A 383 -39.35 -3.47 -48.15
C THR A 383 -39.07 -2.24 -49.01
N ALA A 384 -38.20 -2.37 -50.00
CA ALA A 384 -37.93 -1.30 -50.96
C ALA A 384 -39.19 -0.86 -51.72
N GLU A 385 -40.11 -1.79 -51.98
CA GLU A 385 -41.39 -1.53 -52.64
C GLU A 385 -42.31 -0.62 -51.82
N GLU A 386 -42.28 -0.70 -50.48
CA GLU A 386 -43.09 0.15 -49.60
C GLU A 386 -42.59 1.60 -49.55
N TYR A 387 -41.27 1.81 -49.71
CA TYR A 387 -40.63 3.12 -49.51
C TYR A 387 -40.15 3.77 -50.81
N GLU A 388 -40.20 3.06 -51.94
CA GLU A 388 -39.83 3.54 -53.27
C GLU A 388 -38.46 4.27 -53.28
N ASP A 389 -38.46 5.53 -53.69
CA ASP A 389 -37.32 6.45 -53.77
C ASP A 389 -36.73 6.84 -52.40
N LYS A 390 -37.44 6.59 -51.31
CA LYS A 390 -36.98 6.82 -49.93
C LYS A 390 -36.24 5.63 -49.34
N TRP A 391 -36.08 4.52 -50.06
CA TRP A 391 -35.40 3.33 -49.57
C TRP A 391 -33.87 3.51 -49.51
N PRO A 392 -33.23 3.48 -48.31
CA PRO A 392 -31.83 3.87 -48.17
C PRO A 392 -30.88 2.68 -48.21
N PHE A 393 -31.36 1.48 -48.52
CA PHE A 393 -30.56 0.27 -48.48
C PHE A 393 -30.39 -0.35 -49.88
N THR A 394 -29.26 -0.98 -50.14
CA THR A 394 -28.98 -1.69 -51.40
C THR A 394 -29.69 -3.06 -51.48
N VAL A 395 -30.21 -3.54 -50.36
CA VAL A 395 -30.95 -4.80 -50.24
C VAL A 395 -32.45 -4.56 -50.38
N PRO A 396 -33.24 -5.49 -50.94
CA PRO A 396 -34.66 -5.24 -51.25
C PRO A 396 -35.61 -5.25 -50.04
N LYS A 397 -35.18 -5.81 -48.90
CA LYS A 397 -35.97 -5.89 -47.66
C LYS A 397 -35.10 -6.14 -46.44
N GLY A 398 -35.63 -5.86 -45.26
CA GLY A 398 -35.02 -6.27 -43.99
C GLY A 398 -35.95 -6.04 -42.79
N GLU A 399 -35.53 -6.54 -41.63
CA GLU A 399 -36.29 -6.44 -40.39
C GLU A 399 -35.78 -5.29 -39.53
N LEU A 400 -36.64 -4.30 -39.29
CA LEU A 400 -36.38 -3.21 -38.36
C LEU A 400 -36.71 -3.66 -36.93
N GLU A 401 -35.72 -3.63 -36.05
CA GLU A 401 -35.85 -4.05 -34.65
C GLU A 401 -35.54 -2.87 -33.71
N CYS A 402 -36.35 -2.71 -32.65
CA CYS A 402 -35.98 -1.89 -31.50
C CYS A 402 -35.71 -2.75 -30.25
N MET A 403 -34.60 -2.44 -29.57
CA MET A 403 -34.28 -2.92 -28.24
C MET A 403 -34.29 -1.76 -27.22
N PRO A 404 -34.99 -1.89 -26.07
CA PRO A 404 -34.91 -0.90 -25.00
C PRO A 404 -33.46 -0.65 -24.54
N PRO A 405 -33.04 0.60 -24.30
CA PRO A 405 -33.89 1.80 -24.15
C PRO A 405 -34.15 2.61 -25.44
N GLY A 406 -33.86 2.10 -26.63
CA GLY A 406 -33.98 2.87 -27.88
C GLY A 406 -32.89 2.54 -28.90
N ILE A 407 -32.36 1.32 -28.84
CA ILE A 407 -31.34 0.82 -29.75
C ILE A 407 -32.06 0.32 -30.99
N VAL A 408 -31.90 1.02 -32.11
CA VAL A 408 -32.54 0.67 -33.38
C VAL A 408 -31.54 -0.06 -34.26
N THR A 409 -31.91 -1.25 -34.72
CA THR A 409 -31.09 -2.09 -35.58
C THR A 409 -31.88 -2.55 -36.80
N PHE A 410 -31.18 -2.81 -37.90
CA PHE A 410 -31.75 -3.38 -39.12
C PHE A 410 -31.11 -4.74 -39.39
N ASN A 411 -31.91 -5.79 -39.53
CA ASN A 411 -31.44 -7.16 -39.71
C ASN A 411 -31.70 -7.64 -41.15
N VAL A 412 -30.64 -8.13 -41.82
CA VAL A 412 -30.70 -8.67 -43.18
C VAL A 412 -29.93 -9.98 -43.21
N ASN A 413 -30.64 -11.10 -43.44
CA ASN A 413 -30.05 -12.44 -43.52
C ASN A 413 -29.10 -12.75 -42.34
N ASP A 414 -29.58 -12.58 -41.12
CA ASP A 414 -28.84 -12.76 -39.85
C ASP A 414 -27.69 -11.76 -39.59
N ASN A 415 -27.49 -10.77 -40.46
CA ASN A 415 -26.56 -9.67 -40.22
C ASN A 415 -27.30 -8.48 -39.62
N ILE A 416 -26.88 -8.05 -38.42
CA ILE A 416 -27.48 -6.93 -37.68
C ILE A 416 -26.65 -5.68 -37.91
N TYR A 417 -27.26 -4.63 -38.43
CA TYR A 417 -26.65 -3.33 -38.68
C TYR A 417 -27.16 -2.30 -37.67
N ALA A 418 -26.25 -1.47 -37.16
CA ALA A 418 -26.59 -0.40 -36.24
C ALA A 418 -27.21 0.78 -36.99
N LEU A 419 -28.47 1.13 -36.69
CA LEU A 419 -29.19 2.16 -37.45
C LEU A 419 -29.10 3.55 -36.81
N ASN A 420 -29.03 3.64 -35.48
CA ASN A 420 -28.91 4.90 -34.74
C ASN A 420 -27.63 4.97 -33.91
N ASP A 421 -27.32 6.17 -33.41
CA ASP A 421 -26.05 6.44 -32.72
C ASP A 421 -25.85 5.54 -31.50
N LEU A 422 -26.93 5.25 -30.74
CA LEU A 422 -26.87 4.35 -29.60
C LEU A 422 -26.55 2.90 -30.00
N ALA A 423 -27.07 2.43 -31.14
CA ALA A 423 -26.71 1.12 -31.68
C ALA A 423 -25.25 1.11 -32.18
N SER A 424 -24.79 2.19 -32.81
CA SER A 424 -23.42 2.32 -33.30
C SER A 424 -22.40 2.28 -32.17
N LEU A 425 -22.69 2.96 -31.05
CA LEU A 425 -21.87 2.89 -29.83
C LEU A 425 -21.73 1.46 -29.28
N LEU A 426 -22.72 0.60 -29.53
CA LEU A 426 -22.74 -0.79 -29.07
C LEU A 426 -22.26 -1.80 -30.13
N ALA A 427 -21.98 -1.35 -31.35
CA ALA A 427 -21.73 -2.22 -32.50
C ALA A 427 -20.58 -3.19 -32.27
N ASN A 428 -19.43 -2.69 -31.82
CA ASN A 428 -18.25 -3.52 -31.56
C ASN A 428 -18.50 -4.55 -30.44
N ALA A 429 -19.19 -4.16 -29.37
CA ALA A 429 -19.45 -5.02 -28.22
C ALA A 429 -20.47 -6.13 -28.53
N ARG A 430 -21.32 -5.93 -29.54
CA ARG A 430 -22.41 -6.86 -29.91
C ARG A 430 -22.24 -7.53 -31.26
N GLY A 431 -21.16 -7.20 -31.99
CA GLY A 431 -20.88 -7.74 -33.32
C GLY A 431 -21.84 -7.23 -34.40
N TYR A 432 -22.33 -5.99 -34.28
CA TYR A 432 -23.12 -5.39 -35.36
C TYR A 432 -22.21 -5.02 -36.54
N LYS A 433 -22.71 -5.20 -37.76
CA LYS A 433 -22.03 -4.88 -39.01
C LYS A 433 -22.08 -3.39 -39.31
N ASN A 434 -21.17 -2.91 -40.15
CA ASN A 434 -21.14 -1.51 -40.53
C ASN A 434 -22.31 -1.23 -41.49
N LEU A 435 -23.17 -0.28 -41.14
CA LEU A 435 -24.35 0.07 -41.93
C LEU A 435 -23.98 0.53 -43.36
N GLU A 436 -22.81 1.16 -43.51
CA GLU A 436 -22.32 1.64 -44.81
C GLU A 436 -22.07 0.51 -45.83
N GLU A 437 -21.99 -0.75 -45.38
CA GLU A 437 -21.88 -1.92 -46.28
C GLU A 437 -23.15 -2.12 -47.15
N ILE A 438 -24.30 -1.66 -46.66
CA ILE A 438 -25.60 -1.86 -47.31
C ILE A 438 -26.37 -0.56 -47.54
N ARG A 439 -25.77 0.60 -47.25
CA ARG A 439 -26.43 1.90 -47.34
C ARG A 439 -26.21 2.54 -48.71
N ASN A 440 -27.25 3.13 -49.27
CA ASN A 440 -27.13 4.13 -50.32
C ASN A 440 -26.89 5.51 -49.68
N PRO A 441 -25.70 6.12 -49.84
CA PRO A 441 -25.36 7.38 -49.16
C PRO A 441 -26.21 8.57 -49.66
N SER A 442 -26.89 8.43 -50.80
CA SER A 442 -27.72 9.49 -51.40
C SER A 442 -29.09 9.63 -50.74
N VAL A 443 -29.48 8.70 -49.87
CA VAL A 443 -30.80 8.67 -49.23
C VAL A 443 -30.66 8.84 -47.71
N ASP A 444 -31.52 9.66 -47.12
CA ASP A 444 -31.50 9.94 -45.68
C ASP A 444 -32.04 8.76 -44.85
N LEU A 445 -31.39 8.48 -43.72
CA LEU A 445 -31.76 7.42 -42.78
C LEU A 445 -32.75 7.89 -41.71
N SER A 446 -33.01 9.19 -41.58
CA SER A 446 -33.83 9.77 -40.50
C SER A 446 -35.19 9.10 -40.37
N LEU A 447 -35.88 8.85 -41.49
CA LEU A 447 -37.17 8.17 -41.53
C LEU A 447 -37.14 6.80 -40.83
N PHE A 448 -36.10 5.99 -41.09
CA PHE A 448 -35.99 4.63 -40.55
C PHE A 448 -35.52 4.62 -39.10
N LYS A 449 -34.69 5.60 -38.70
CA LYS A 449 -34.33 5.83 -37.30
C LYS A 449 -35.58 6.16 -36.49
N GLU A 450 -36.39 7.09 -36.97
CA GLU A 450 -37.66 7.48 -36.34
C GLU A 450 -38.65 6.31 -36.29
N LYS A 451 -38.84 5.62 -37.42
CA LYS A 451 -39.70 4.43 -37.48
C LYS A 451 -39.27 3.34 -36.50
N GLY A 452 -37.96 3.14 -36.34
CA GLY A 452 -37.42 2.20 -35.37
C GLY A 452 -37.64 2.66 -33.93
N LEU A 453 -37.57 3.96 -33.66
CA LEU A 453 -37.88 4.52 -32.34
C LEU A 453 -39.38 4.41 -32.01
N GLU A 454 -40.28 4.59 -32.98
CA GLU A 454 -41.72 4.34 -32.81
C GLU A 454 -41.98 2.91 -32.32
N LEU A 455 -41.25 1.91 -32.85
CA LEU A 455 -41.36 0.52 -32.37
C LEU A 455 -41.02 0.40 -30.89
N CYS A 456 -40.10 1.23 -30.38
CA CYS A 456 -39.74 1.27 -28.96
C CYS A 456 -40.87 1.83 -28.08
N GLU A 457 -41.65 2.76 -28.62
CA GLU A 457 -42.70 3.51 -27.93
C GLU A 457 -44.05 2.81 -27.97
N GLN A 458 -44.26 1.87 -28.90
CA GLN A 458 -45.53 1.16 -29.00
C GLN A 458 -45.88 0.47 -27.67
N PRO A 459 -47.03 0.83 -27.04
CA PRO A 459 -47.45 0.21 -25.80
C PRO A 459 -47.65 -1.28 -26.08
N ARG A 460 -46.97 -2.11 -25.28
CA ARG A 460 -47.10 -3.56 -25.39
C ARG A 460 -48.56 -3.91 -25.17
N ARG A 461 -49.29 -4.26 -26.24
CA ARG A 461 -50.63 -4.83 -26.10
C ARG A 461 -50.51 -6.06 -25.18
N PRO A 462 -51.24 -6.12 -24.06
CA PRO A 462 -51.21 -7.29 -23.20
C PRO A 462 -51.65 -8.49 -24.05
N ARG A 463 -50.77 -9.48 -24.17
CA ARG A 463 -51.12 -10.79 -24.74
C ARG A 463 -51.75 -11.66 -23.67
#